data_AF-A0A3D9CHZ1-F1
#
_entry.id   AF-A0A3D9CHZ1-F1
#
_cell.length_a   1.000
_cell.length_b   1.000
_cell.length_c   1.000
_cell.angle_alpha   90.00
_cell.angle_beta   90.00
_cell.angle_gamma   90.00
#
_symmetry.space_group_name_H-M   'P 1'
#
loop_
_entity.id
_entity.type
_entity.pdbx_description
1 polymer ?
#
loop_
_entity_poly.entity_id
_entity_poly.type
_entity_poly.pdbx_seq_one_letter_code
_entity_poly.pdbx_strand_id
1 'polypeptide(L)'
;MKKILLTAFFIGTFSLSYAQSDYYNDYRRSITDINWQRVVTDLVLSAAQANQIYALNDRYHDYNTWNRVYVVEPGRWRDDRYSELERILGREKYILFKKKYYRGQNPVIVYGRNKNDYKKYRKQQEKYYKERSKYYKKQHNHHDHDDWD
;
A
#
# COMPACT_ATOMS: atom_id res chain seq x y z
N MET A 1 28.22 -33.60 12.82
CA MET A 1 26.91 -33.17 12.27
C MET A 1 25.95 -32.89 13.43
N LYS A 2 25.50 -31.64 13.61
CA LYS A 2 24.38 -31.31 14.50
C LYS A 2 23.42 -30.41 13.72
N LYS A 3 22.30 -30.99 13.31
CA LYS A 3 21.11 -30.26 12.85
C LYS A 3 20.40 -29.77 14.10
N ILE A 4 19.97 -28.51 14.17
CA ILE A 4 18.75 -28.05 14.88
C ILE A 4 18.44 -26.58 14.51
N LEU A 5 17.39 -26.46 13.67
CA LEU A 5 16.29 -25.47 13.69
C LEU A 5 16.56 -24.00 13.33
N LEU A 6 16.69 -23.74 12.02
CA LEU A 6 16.35 -22.46 11.36
C LEU A 6 14.81 -22.25 11.25
N THR A 7 14.06 -22.47 12.32
CA THR A 7 12.57 -22.52 12.26
C THR A 7 11.87 -21.31 12.87
N ALA A 8 12.57 -20.20 13.10
CA ALA A 8 11.99 -19.02 13.78
C ALA A 8 11.78 -17.79 12.88
N PHE A 9 12.02 -17.86 11.57
CA PHE A 9 11.88 -16.69 10.68
C PHE A 9 10.56 -16.59 9.90
N PHE A 10 9.69 -17.59 9.96
CA PHE A 10 8.56 -17.70 9.02
C PHE A 10 7.16 -17.55 9.60
N ILE A 11 6.95 -17.31 10.90
CA ILE A 11 5.58 -17.28 11.45
C ILE A 11 5.04 -15.84 11.65
N GLY A 12 5.91 -14.84 11.74
CA GLY A 12 5.51 -13.45 12.02
C GLY A 12 5.25 -12.55 10.82
N THR A 13 5.64 -12.96 9.61
CA THR A 13 5.47 -12.17 8.38
C THR A 13 4.08 -12.32 7.75
N PHE A 14 3.38 -13.42 8.02
CA PHE A 14 2.18 -13.82 7.25
C PHE A 14 0.91 -13.03 7.58
N SER A 15 0.77 -12.45 8.77
CA SER A 15 -0.46 -11.73 9.15
C SER A 15 -0.44 -10.24 8.76
N LEU A 16 0.73 -9.59 8.85
CA LEU A 16 0.91 -8.22 8.36
C LEU A 16 0.99 -8.17 6.84
N SER A 17 1.61 -9.17 6.20
CA SER A 17 1.65 -9.25 4.74
C SER A 17 0.26 -9.42 4.15
N TYR A 18 -0.64 -10.16 4.79
CA TYR A 18 -1.99 -10.39 4.26
C TYR A 18 -2.80 -9.09 4.20
N ALA A 19 -2.87 -8.35 5.32
CA ALA A 19 -3.61 -7.08 5.35
C ALA A 19 -2.94 -5.99 4.48
N GLN A 20 -1.61 -5.92 4.43
CA GLN A 20 -0.91 -5.01 3.51
C GLN A 20 -1.09 -5.41 2.05
N SER A 21 -1.20 -6.71 1.74
CA SER A 21 -1.48 -7.19 0.39
C SER A 21 -2.85 -6.75 -0.09
N ASP A 22 -3.86 -6.67 0.78
CA ASP A 22 -5.18 -6.18 0.41
C ASP A 22 -5.15 -4.70 -0.01
N TYR A 23 -4.44 -3.84 0.72
CA TYR A 23 -4.28 -2.45 0.31
C TYR A 23 -3.53 -2.30 -1.01
N TYR A 24 -2.49 -3.10 -1.24
CA TYR A 24 -1.78 -3.11 -2.52
C TYR A 24 -2.63 -3.67 -3.65
N ASN A 25 -3.42 -4.72 -3.40
CA ASN A 25 -4.37 -5.27 -4.36
C ASN A 25 -5.42 -4.23 -4.75
N ASP A 26 -5.93 -3.45 -3.81
CA ASP A 26 -6.85 -2.35 -4.09
C ASP A 26 -6.17 -1.22 -4.89
N TYR A 27 -4.90 -0.89 -4.58
CA TYR A 27 -4.11 0.02 -5.39
C TYR A 27 -3.99 -0.49 -6.83
N ARG A 28 -3.70 -1.78 -7.03
CA ARG A 28 -3.60 -2.39 -8.36
C ARG A 28 -4.94 -2.39 -9.09
N ARG A 29 -6.04 -2.73 -8.42
CA ARG A 29 -7.40 -2.65 -8.97
C ARG A 29 -7.78 -1.24 -9.40
N SER A 30 -7.36 -0.22 -8.64
CA SER A 30 -7.54 1.19 -9.03
C SER A 30 -6.83 1.59 -10.33
N ILE A 31 -5.95 0.72 -10.84
CA ILE A 31 -5.30 0.85 -12.13
C ILE A 31 -5.94 -0.11 -13.14
N THR A 32 -6.02 -1.40 -12.82
CA THR A 32 -6.42 -2.44 -13.78
C THR A 32 -7.90 -2.44 -14.14
N ASP A 33 -8.77 -1.96 -13.25
CA ASP A 33 -10.22 -1.98 -13.49
C ASP A 33 -10.67 -0.82 -14.41
N ILE A 34 -9.74 0.08 -14.75
CA ILE A 34 -10.00 1.26 -15.57
C ILE A 34 -9.34 1.09 -16.93
N ASN A 35 -10.11 1.25 -17.99
CA ASN A 35 -9.57 1.33 -19.36
C ASN A 35 -8.99 2.73 -19.60
N TRP A 36 -7.69 2.89 -19.38
CA TRP A 36 -7.01 4.19 -19.47
C TRP A 36 -6.94 4.75 -20.90
N GLN A 37 -6.86 3.88 -21.91
CA GLN A 37 -6.95 4.31 -23.30
C GLN A 37 -8.30 4.97 -23.58
N ARG A 38 -9.39 4.40 -23.05
CA ARG A 38 -10.73 4.98 -23.15
C ARG A 38 -10.86 6.27 -22.33
N VAL A 39 -10.22 6.37 -21.16
CA VAL A 39 -10.18 7.63 -20.37
C VAL A 39 -9.55 8.75 -21.20
N VAL A 40 -8.42 8.47 -21.86
CA VAL A 40 -7.72 9.43 -22.72
C VAL A 40 -8.62 9.92 -23.85
N THR A 41 -9.34 9.02 -24.53
CA THR A 41 -10.23 9.39 -25.65
C THR A 41 -11.48 10.11 -25.16
N ASP A 42 -12.13 9.60 -24.10
CA ASP A 42 -13.39 10.14 -23.58
C ASP A 42 -13.26 11.55 -23.03
N LEU A 43 -12.12 11.84 -22.40
CA LEU A 43 -11.86 13.14 -21.77
C LEU A 43 -11.02 14.07 -22.66
N VAL A 44 -10.73 13.62 -23.89
CA VAL A 44 -9.93 14.35 -24.88
C VAL A 44 -8.65 14.87 -24.22
N LEU A 45 -7.87 13.95 -23.66
CA LEU A 45 -6.64 14.28 -22.96
C LEU A 45 -5.52 14.59 -23.95
N SER A 46 -4.68 15.57 -23.63
CA SER A 46 -3.47 15.81 -24.40
C SER A 46 -2.49 14.65 -24.24
N ALA A 47 -1.56 14.50 -25.19
CA ALA A 47 -0.50 13.50 -25.09
C ALA A 47 0.31 13.63 -23.78
N ALA A 48 0.55 14.86 -23.32
CA ALA A 48 1.22 15.13 -22.05
C ALA A 48 0.41 14.60 -20.85
N GLN A 49 -0.90 14.87 -20.81
CA GLN A 49 -1.78 14.36 -19.74
C GLN A 49 -1.84 12.82 -19.75
N ALA A 50 -1.94 12.21 -20.94
CA ALA A 50 -1.94 10.75 -21.08
C ALA A 50 -0.63 10.13 -20.54
N ASN A 51 0.52 10.69 -20.92
CA ASN A 51 1.83 10.23 -20.44
C ASN A 51 1.98 10.36 -18.92
N GLN A 52 1.48 11.45 -18.34
CA GLN A 52 1.48 11.64 -16.88
C GLN A 52 0.61 10.59 -16.17
N ILE A 53 -0.55 10.23 -16.74
CA ILE A 53 -1.40 9.15 -16.19
C ILE A 53 -0.70 7.81 -16.28
N TYR A 54 -0.06 7.49 -17.40
CA TYR A 54 0.67 6.23 -17.55
C TYR A 54 1.83 6.13 -16.55
N ALA A 55 2.60 7.21 -16.37
CA ALA A 55 3.63 7.28 -15.34
C ALA A 55 3.07 7.14 -13.92
N LEU A 56 1.91 7.73 -13.63
CA LEU A 56 1.22 7.56 -12.35
C LEU A 56 0.77 6.12 -12.11
N ASN A 57 0.29 5.44 -13.15
CA ASN A 57 -0.15 4.05 -13.09
C ASN A 57 0.99 3.05 -12.91
N ASP A 58 2.18 3.39 -13.40
CA ASP A 58 3.37 2.55 -13.28
C ASP A 58 4.18 2.79 -12.00
N ARG A 59 3.91 3.89 -11.27
CA ARG A 59 4.70 4.39 -10.13
C ARG A 59 5.10 3.32 -9.10
N TYR A 60 4.19 2.39 -8.79
CA TYR A 60 4.46 1.28 -7.87
C TYR A 60 4.08 -0.05 -8.51
N HIS A 61 4.92 -0.54 -9.42
CA HIS A 61 4.66 -1.77 -10.17
C HIS A 61 4.63 -3.03 -9.29
N ASP A 62 5.22 -3.00 -8.10
CA ASP A 62 5.31 -4.15 -7.20
C ASP A 62 4.96 -3.77 -5.75
N TYR A 63 4.71 -4.81 -4.96
CA TYR A 63 4.35 -4.66 -3.56
C TYR A 63 5.46 -4.01 -2.74
N ASN A 64 6.74 -4.32 -2.99
CA ASN A 64 7.84 -3.80 -2.16
C ASN A 64 8.04 -2.30 -2.37
N THR A 65 7.95 -1.83 -3.62
CA THR A 65 8.02 -0.40 -3.94
C THR A 65 6.84 0.38 -3.35
N TRP A 66 5.63 -0.17 -3.42
CA TRP A 66 4.44 0.40 -2.78
C TRP A 66 4.58 0.43 -1.24
N ASN A 67 4.97 -0.71 -0.65
CA ASN A 67 5.04 -0.89 0.80
C ASN A 67 6.07 0.06 1.43
N ARG A 68 7.21 0.29 0.79
CA ARG A 68 8.21 1.25 1.27
C ARG A 68 7.63 2.65 1.51
N VAL A 69 6.62 3.06 0.75
CA VAL A 69 6.00 4.39 0.87
C VAL A 69 4.82 4.38 1.84
N TYR A 70 4.01 3.32 1.82
CA TYR A 70 2.71 3.29 2.52
C TYR A 70 2.66 2.37 3.75
N VAL A 71 3.75 1.71 4.13
CA VAL A 71 3.77 0.79 5.29
C VAL A 71 3.29 1.45 6.60
N VAL A 72 3.55 2.74 6.79
CA VAL A 72 3.09 3.45 7.99
C VAL A 72 1.60 3.75 7.93
N GLU A 73 1.11 4.15 6.74
CA GLU A 73 -0.29 4.49 6.53
C GLU A 73 -0.79 3.91 5.20
N PRO A 74 -1.16 2.61 5.19
CA PRO A 74 -1.59 1.90 3.98
C PRO A 74 -2.82 2.49 3.31
N GLY A 75 -3.58 3.36 3.99
CA GLY A 75 -4.74 4.02 3.42
C GLY A 75 -4.42 5.24 2.56
N ARG A 76 -3.25 5.85 2.76
CA ARG A 76 -2.86 7.14 2.18
C ARG A 76 -2.75 7.11 0.65
N TRP A 77 -2.43 5.95 0.06
CA TRP A 77 -2.26 5.84 -1.40
C TRP A 77 -3.49 6.30 -2.19
N ARG A 78 -4.70 6.17 -1.63
CA ARG A 78 -5.93 6.59 -2.30
C ARG A 78 -5.91 8.09 -2.50
N ASP A 79 -5.66 8.83 -1.43
CA ASP A 79 -5.62 10.29 -1.47
C ASP A 79 -4.49 10.76 -2.39
N ASP A 80 -3.28 10.22 -2.21
CA ASP A 80 -2.12 10.56 -3.06
C ASP A 80 -2.41 10.30 -4.56
N ARG A 81 -3.01 9.15 -4.90
CA ARG A 81 -3.32 8.81 -6.30
C ARG A 81 -4.40 9.70 -6.88
N TYR A 82 -5.49 9.93 -6.14
CA TYR A 82 -6.65 10.65 -6.66
C TYR A 82 -6.43 12.17 -6.69
N SER A 83 -5.61 12.71 -5.80
CA SER A 83 -5.11 14.09 -5.90
C SER A 83 -4.19 14.28 -7.10
N GLU A 84 -3.29 13.32 -7.39
CA GLU A 84 -2.46 13.38 -8.61
C GLU A 84 -3.29 13.26 -9.90
N LEU A 85 -4.31 12.39 -9.92
CA LEU A 85 -5.24 12.31 -11.05
C LEU A 85 -5.99 13.63 -11.25
N GLU A 86 -6.48 14.26 -10.18
CA GLU A 86 -7.14 15.57 -10.27
C GLU A 86 -6.18 16.65 -10.80
N ARG A 87 -4.93 16.64 -10.34
CA ARG A 87 -3.89 17.57 -10.83
C ARG A 87 -3.61 17.39 -12.33
N ILE A 88 -3.51 16.16 -12.81
CA ILE A 88 -3.21 15.87 -14.22
C ILE A 88 -4.41 16.20 -15.11
N LEU A 89 -5.61 15.81 -14.70
CA LEU A 89 -6.83 15.97 -15.50
C LEU A 89 -7.37 17.40 -15.46
N GLY A 90 -7.15 18.10 -14.35
CA GLY A 90 -7.89 19.31 -14.00
C GLY A 90 -9.28 19.00 -13.43
N ARG A 91 -9.83 19.95 -12.69
CA ARG A 91 -11.07 19.78 -11.90
C ARG A 91 -12.26 19.28 -12.73
N GLU A 92 -12.52 19.90 -13.88
CA GLU A 92 -13.69 19.56 -14.72
C GLU A 92 -13.62 18.14 -15.27
N LYS A 93 -12.49 17.78 -15.91
CA LYS A 93 -12.29 16.43 -16.45
C LYS A 93 -12.24 15.38 -15.35
N TYR A 94 -11.73 15.73 -14.16
CA TYR A 94 -11.73 14.83 -13.01
C TYR A 94 -13.16 14.53 -12.49
N ILE A 95 -14.06 15.51 -12.51
CA ILE A 95 -15.48 15.28 -12.19
C ILE A 95 -16.11 14.31 -13.20
N LEU A 96 -15.87 14.52 -14.50
CA LEU A 96 -16.35 13.63 -15.56
C LEU A 96 -15.78 12.21 -15.43
N PHE A 97 -14.48 12.10 -15.13
CA PHE A 97 -13.81 10.84 -14.85
C PHE A 97 -14.53 10.06 -13.73
N LYS A 98 -14.74 10.69 -12.56
CA LYS A 98 -15.45 10.05 -11.44
C LYS A 98 -16.87 9.64 -11.81
N LYS A 99 -17.60 10.50 -12.52
CA LYS A 99 -18.97 10.20 -12.96
C LYS A 99 -19.01 8.97 -13.86
N LYS A 100 -18.13 8.88 -14.85
CA LYS A 100 -18.16 7.81 -15.86
C LYS A 100 -17.55 6.50 -15.34
N TYR A 101 -16.42 6.56 -14.66
CA TYR A 101 -15.62 5.38 -14.31
C TYR A 101 -15.87 4.86 -12.90
N TYR A 102 -16.40 5.70 -12.02
CA TYR A 102 -16.77 5.32 -10.65
C TYR A 102 -18.27 5.47 -10.37
N ARG A 103 -19.09 5.62 -11.43
CA ARG A 103 -20.54 5.82 -11.32
C ARG A 103 -20.91 6.98 -10.39
N GLY A 104 -20.08 8.03 -10.37
CA GLY A 104 -20.25 9.20 -9.50
C GLY A 104 -19.78 9.00 -8.05
N GLN A 105 -19.33 7.80 -7.68
CA GLN A 105 -18.76 7.55 -6.35
C GLN A 105 -17.38 8.18 -6.23
N ASN A 106 -17.03 8.63 -5.02
CA ASN A 106 -15.66 9.04 -4.73
C ASN A 106 -14.78 7.78 -4.77
N PRO A 107 -13.76 7.71 -5.64
CA PRO A 107 -12.95 6.51 -5.76
C PRO A 107 -12.12 6.21 -4.50
N VAL A 108 -11.86 7.22 -3.64
CA VAL A 108 -11.32 7.00 -2.28
C VAL A 108 -12.26 6.11 -1.45
N ILE A 109 -13.58 6.27 -1.60
CA ILE A 109 -14.58 5.47 -0.89
C ILE A 109 -14.69 4.06 -1.49
N VAL A 110 -14.60 3.94 -2.82
CA VAL A 110 -14.68 2.65 -3.53
C VAL A 110 -13.64 1.67 -3.00
N TYR A 111 -12.41 2.13 -2.83
CA TYR A 111 -11.29 1.35 -2.26
C TYR A 111 -11.10 1.59 -0.75
N GLY A 112 -12.04 2.27 -0.10
CA GLY A 112 -11.98 2.69 1.30
C GLY A 112 -12.92 1.94 2.23
N ARG A 113 -13.62 0.91 1.74
CA ARG A 113 -14.61 0.14 2.53
C ARG A 113 -14.02 -0.59 3.75
N ASN A 114 -12.71 -0.68 3.85
CA ASN A 114 -12.02 -1.41 4.89
C ASN A 114 -11.63 -0.56 6.12
N LYS A 115 -12.53 0.33 6.59
CA LYS A 115 -12.30 1.17 7.80
C LYS A 115 -11.98 0.34 9.05
N ASN A 116 -12.53 -0.87 9.17
CA ASN A 116 -12.23 -1.78 10.28
C ASN A 116 -10.84 -2.40 10.16
N ASP A 117 -10.31 -2.54 8.94
CA ASP A 117 -9.01 -3.13 8.69
C ASP A 117 -7.86 -2.20 9.04
N TYR A 118 -8.00 -0.87 8.93
CA TYR A 118 -6.96 0.05 9.39
C TYR A 118 -6.72 -0.06 10.91
N LYS A 119 -7.79 -0.09 11.72
CA LYS A 119 -7.68 -0.22 13.18
C LYS A 119 -7.13 -1.59 13.58
N LYS A 120 -7.53 -2.64 12.87
CA LYS A 120 -7.03 -4.01 13.03
C LYS A 120 -5.55 -4.11 12.64
N TYR A 121 -5.19 -3.50 11.51
CA TYR A 121 -3.82 -3.39 10.98
C TYR A 121 -2.90 -2.68 11.95
N ARG A 122 -3.26 -1.47 12.40
CA ARG A 122 -2.43 -0.70 13.33
C ARG A 122 -2.18 -1.46 14.63
N LYS A 123 -3.21 -2.13 15.16
CA LYS A 123 -3.06 -3.02 16.32
C LYS A 123 -2.12 -4.20 16.06
N GLN A 124 -2.18 -4.82 14.88
CA GLN A 124 -1.27 -5.90 14.51
C GLN A 124 0.18 -5.40 14.35
N GLN A 125 0.36 -4.22 13.77
CA GLN A 125 1.65 -3.58 13.58
C GLN A 125 2.29 -3.16 14.92
N GLU A 126 1.51 -2.57 15.82
CA GLU A 126 1.95 -2.24 17.19
C GLU A 126 2.37 -3.51 17.95
N LYS A 127 1.60 -4.60 17.85
CA LYS A 127 1.95 -5.89 18.45
C LYS A 127 3.27 -6.43 17.89
N TYR A 128 3.42 -6.40 16.57
CA TYR A 128 4.63 -6.85 15.89
C TYR A 128 5.88 -6.10 16.37
N TYR A 129 5.85 -4.77 16.35
CA TYR A 129 7.02 -3.98 16.79
C TYR A 129 7.31 -4.18 18.28
N LYS A 130 6.29 -4.38 19.11
CA LYS A 130 6.45 -4.70 20.54
C LYS A 130 7.02 -6.09 20.78
N GLU A 131 6.65 -7.10 19.99
CA GLU A 131 7.25 -8.44 20.08
C GLU A 131 8.70 -8.43 19.61
N ARG A 132 8.98 -7.73 18.51
CA ARG A 132 10.33 -7.61 17.96
C ARG A 132 11.26 -6.87 18.93
N SER A 133 10.80 -5.80 19.59
CA SER A 133 11.61 -5.11 20.60
C SER A 133 11.92 -5.99 21.82
N LYS A 134 10.98 -6.83 22.26
CA LYS A 134 11.23 -7.82 23.32
C LYS A 134 12.25 -8.87 22.90
N TYR A 135 12.16 -9.37 21.67
CA TYR A 135 13.10 -10.34 21.12
C TYR A 135 14.52 -9.77 21.06
N TYR A 136 14.68 -8.55 20.51
CA TYR A 136 15.97 -7.86 20.49
C TYR A 136 16.54 -7.63 21.89
N LYS A 137 15.70 -7.20 22.85
CA LYS A 137 16.13 -7.02 24.24
C LYS A 137 16.57 -8.34 24.89
N LYS A 138 15.88 -9.45 24.59
CA LYS A 138 16.25 -10.78 25.09
C LYS A 138 17.59 -11.25 24.50
N GLN A 139 17.83 -11.03 23.21
CA GLN A 139 19.10 -11.38 22.58
C GLN A 139 20.29 -10.55 23.10
N HIS A 140 20.08 -9.25 23.37
CA HIS A 140 21.14 -8.41 23.95
C HIS A 140 21.41 -8.72 25.43
N ASN A 141 20.38 -9.04 26.22
CA ASN A 141 20.57 -9.47 27.62
C ASN A 141 21.32 -10.81 27.77
N HIS A 142 21.46 -11.61 26.71
CA HIS A 142 22.24 -12.86 26.74
C HIS A 142 23.72 -12.66 26.37
N HIS A 143 24.15 -11.46 25.94
CA HIS A 143 25.55 -11.17 25.63
C HIS A 143 26.29 -10.40 26.74
N ASP A 144 25.59 -9.93 27.78
CA ASP A 144 26.21 -9.19 28.88
C ASP A 144 26.69 -10.10 30.04
N HIS A 145 26.85 -11.41 29.80
CA HIS A 145 27.21 -12.39 30.84
C HIS A 145 28.42 -13.27 30.53
N ASP A 146 29.25 -12.92 29.55
CA ASP A 146 30.52 -13.59 29.29
C ASP A 146 31.59 -12.53 29.01
N ASP A 147 32.13 -11.92 30.07
CA ASP A 147 33.51 -11.40 30.17
C ASP A 147 33.60 -10.59 31.48
N TRP A 148 34.21 -11.19 32.52
CA TRP A 148 35.09 -10.62 33.54
C TRP A 148 35.26 -11.66 34.68
N ASP A 149 36.50 -12.18 34.75
CA ASP A 149 37.15 -13.07 35.73
C ASP A 149 36.77 -14.57 35.81
#